data_AF-D5EKN1-F1
#
_entry.id   AF-D5EKN1-F1
#
_cell.length_a   1.000
_cell.length_b   1.000
_cell.length_c   1.000
_cell.angle_alpha   90.00
_cell.angle_beta   90.00
_cell.angle_gamma   90.00
#
_symmetry.space_group_name_H-M   'P 1'
#
loop_
_entity.id
_entity.type
_entity.pdbx_description
1 polymer ?
#
loop_
_entity_poly.entity_id
_entity_poly.type
_entity_poly.pdbx_seq_one_letter_code
_entity_poly.pdbx_strand_id
1 'polypeptide(L)'
;MNPHGSFVWTDVSTFSLTKATRFYSKVLGWSLSDDGSGYHFASTGRQPYSGLYEMPAFFQKIKMPSFWMSYIAVDNVDEVAAKAKHLGAKVELKETNAIGKIALIRDPLGAGFTCYEGEQASACGVAAGQWSGSELYISDITKVQHFYSELFRWDIQRIDESEDFSVCNSSGVRVATIHEADTASKGDKEYWAVIFRVNDLNTAATAITRAGGEVLTQDAHQIGAYDDQGAYFILRRSEAPHREPALANPTSSPFKWRSILGLVIVYAAVLTEANWMWGLLFLIWVLPDLKSGTTYFLDPIGRDKHPFLYWATIGTWLLLIFYLLVEPLLN
;
A
#
# COMPACT_ATOMS: atom_id res chain seq x y z
N MET A 1 -22.16 -7.06 12.50
CA MET A 1 -22.16 -5.80 11.71
C MET A 1 -20.74 -5.28 11.64
N ASN A 2 -20.30 -4.76 10.50
CA ASN A 2 -18.97 -4.15 10.41
C ASN A 2 -18.94 -2.85 11.22
N PRO A 3 -17.80 -2.49 11.84
CA PRO A 3 -17.69 -1.22 12.54
C PRO A 3 -17.92 -0.05 11.57
N HIS A 4 -18.65 0.97 12.02
CA HIS A 4 -18.82 2.23 11.31
C HIS A 4 -17.47 2.78 10.83
N GLY A 5 -17.42 3.23 9.58
CA GLY A 5 -16.20 3.76 8.95
C GLY A 5 -15.24 2.69 8.42
N SER A 6 -15.62 1.42 8.43
CA SER A 6 -14.77 0.36 7.86
C SER A 6 -15.07 0.16 6.38
N PHE A 7 -14.04 -0.10 5.58
CA PHE A 7 -14.24 -0.55 4.21
C PHE A 7 -14.74 -2.00 4.19
N VAL A 8 -15.79 -2.25 3.40
CA VAL A 8 -16.48 -3.55 3.40
C VAL A 8 -16.53 -4.22 2.04
N TRP A 9 -16.50 -3.44 0.97
CA TRP A 9 -16.66 -3.95 -0.39
C TRP A 9 -16.03 -3.01 -1.40
N THR A 10 -15.77 -3.55 -2.59
CA THR A 10 -15.38 -2.79 -3.76
C THR A 10 -16.03 -3.41 -4.99
N ASP A 11 -16.45 -2.58 -5.94
CA ASP A 11 -16.85 -3.04 -7.26
C ASP A 11 -16.51 -2.02 -8.34
N VAL A 12 -16.47 -2.49 -9.59
CA VAL A 12 -16.20 -1.66 -10.75
C VAL A 12 -17.47 -1.45 -11.55
N SER A 13 -17.79 -0.17 -11.78
CA SER A 13 -18.78 0.24 -12.77
C SER A 13 -18.10 0.31 -14.13
N THR A 14 -18.48 -0.58 -15.05
CA THR A 14 -17.79 -0.75 -16.33
C THR A 14 -18.66 -0.48 -17.54
N PHE A 15 -18.09 0.07 -18.62
CA PHE A 15 -18.79 0.21 -19.91
C PHE A 15 -19.18 -1.11 -20.56
N SER A 16 -18.39 -2.15 -20.36
CA SER A 16 -18.57 -3.45 -20.97
C SER A 16 -18.14 -4.53 -20.00
N LEU A 17 -19.14 -5.17 -19.40
CA LEU A 17 -18.96 -6.25 -18.44
C LEU A 17 -18.13 -7.41 -19.02
N THR A 18 -18.34 -7.74 -20.30
CA THR A 18 -17.56 -8.76 -21.02
C THR A 18 -16.07 -8.41 -21.15
N LYS A 19 -15.75 -7.14 -21.39
CA LYS A 19 -14.35 -6.69 -21.47
C LYS A 19 -13.69 -6.69 -20.10
N ALA A 20 -14.36 -6.12 -19.10
CA ALA A 20 -13.89 -6.10 -17.72
C ALA A 20 -13.65 -7.52 -17.19
N THR A 21 -14.60 -8.42 -17.41
CA THR A 21 -14.46 -9.84 -17.05
C THR A 21 -13.18 -10.44 -17.64
N ARG A 22 -12.94 -10.26 -18.94
CA ARG A 22 -11.74 -10.77 -19.61
C ARG A 22 -10.47 -10.14 -19.06
N PHE A 23 -10.49 -8.85 -18.78
CA PHE A 23 -9.36 -8.10 -18.24
C PHE A 23 -8.99 -8.62 -16.85
N TYR A 24 -9.92 -8.56 -15.89
CA TYR A 24 -9.66 -8.92 -14.50
C TYR A 24 -9.45 -10.43 -14.31
N SER A 25 -10.04 -11.30 -15.12
CA SER A 25 -9.69 -12.72 -15.13
C SER A 25 -8.22 -12.96 -15.53
N LYS A 26 -7.68 -12.18 -16.47
CA LYS A 26 -6.26 -12.29 -16.89
C LYS A 26 -5.29 -11.66 -15.90
N VAL A 27 -5.64 -10.52 -15.33
CA VAL A 27 -4.74 -9.74 -14.46
C VAL A 27 -4.77 -10.23 -13.02
N LEU A 28 -5.96 -10.53 -12.49
CA LEU A 28 -6.18 -10.90 -11.08
C LEU A 28 -6.56 -12.37 -10.87
N GLY A 29 -6.73 -13.13 -11.95
CA GLY A 29 -7.13 -14.55 -11.85
C GLY A 29 -8.57 -14.75 -11.40
N TRP A 30 -9.43 -13.75 -11.59
CA TRP A 30 -10.82 -13.81 -11.14
C TRP A 30 -11.68 -14.79 -11.94
N SER A 31 -12.48 -15.55 -11.20
CA SER A 31 -13.68 -16.20 -11.68
C SER A 31 -14.88 -15.33 -11.32
N LEU A 32 -15.84 -15.18 -12.22
CA LEU A 32 -17.02 -14.37 -12.00
C LEU A 32 -18.28 -15.25 -11.96
N SER A 33 -19.18 -14.97 -11.03
CA SER A 33 -20.51 -15.56 -10.95
C SER A 33 -21.58 -14.47 -11.03
N ASP A 34 -22.48 -14.60 -12.00
CA ASP A 34 -23.66 -13.75 -12.16
C ASP A 34 -24.69 -14.08 -11.06
N ASP A 35 -25.26 -13.05 -10.45
CA ASP A 35 -26.33 -13.17 -9.46
C ASP A 35 -27.75 -13.13 -10.07
N GLY A 36 -27.84 -12.95 -11.39
CA GLY A 36 -29.08 -12.86 -12.15
C GLY A 36 -29.67 -11.45 -12.24
N SER A 37 -29.05 -10.46 -11.58
CA SER A 37 -29.43 -9.04 -11.66
C SER A 37 -28.56 -8.23 -12.64
N GLY A 38 -27.55 -8.87 -13.24
CA GLY A 38 -26.50 -8.19 -14.01
C GLY A 38 -25.30 -7.75 -13.16
N TYR A 39 -25.27 -8.16 -11.88
CA TYR A 39 -24.14 -7.99 -10.99
C TYR A 39 -23.33 -9.28 -10.93
N HIS A 40 -22.02 -9.17 -11.11
CA HIS A 40 -21.12 -10.32 -11.09
C HIS A 40 -20.18 -10.25 -9.89
N PHE A 41 -20.24 -11.27 -9.04
CA PHE A 41 -19.30 -11.45 -7.96
C PHE A 41 -17.98 -12.02 -8.49
N ALA A 42 -16.86 -11.41 -8.14
CA ALA A 42 -15.52 -11.87 -8.49
C ALA A 42 -14.84 -12.59 -7.33
N SER A 43 -14.24 -13.73 -7.61
CA SER A 43 -13.48 -14.52 -6.63
C SER A 43 -12.19 -15.09 -7.22
N THR A 44 -11.20 -15.33 -6.36
CA THR A 44 -10.04 -16.22 -6.65
C THR A 44 -10.22 -17.61 -6.02
N GLY A 45 -11.44 -17.94 -5.60
CA GLY A 45 -11.77 -19.14 -4.83
C GLY A 45 -13.26 -19.20 -4.47
N ARG A 46 -13.57 -19.66 -3.25
CA ARG A 46 -14.97 -19.88 -2.82
C ARG A 46 -15.69 -18.63 -2.32
N GLN A 47 -14.97 -17.61 -1.86
CA GLN A 47 -15.55 -16.38 -1.35
C GLN A 47 -15.33 -15.24 -2.35
N PRO A 48 -16.33 -14.41 -2.60
CA PRO A 48 -16.18 -13.25 -3.48
C PRO A 48 -15.48 -12.11 -2.73
N TYR A 49 -14.60 -11.39 -3.44
CA TYR A 49 -13.77 -10.31 -2.90
C TYR A 49 -14.05 -8.95 -3.55
N SER A 50 -14.85 -8.94 -4.61
CA SER A 50 -15.17 -7.76 -5.40
C SER A 50 -16.39 -8.03 -6.27
N GLY A 51 -16.93 -6.99 -6.89
CA GLY A 51 -17.99 -7.09 -7.88
C GLY A 51 -17.71 -6.34 -9.18
N LEU A 52 -18.46 -6.68 -10.21
CA LEU A 52 -18.44 -6.03 -11.51
C LEU A 52 -19.87 -5.90 -12.00
N TYR A 53 -20.22 -4.75 -12.56
CA TYR A 53 -21.53 -4.55 -13.16
C TYR A 53 -21.45 -3.52 -14.28
N GLU A 54 -22.39 -3.61 -15.22
CA GLU A 54 -22.46 -2.66 -16.31
C GLU A 54 -22.95 -1.29 -15.82
N MET A 55 -22.22 -0.26 -16.21
CA MET A 55 -22.46 1.11 -15.80
C MET A 55 -23.87 1.57 -16.19
N PRO A 56 -24.61 2.27 -15.30
CA PRO A 56 -25.92 2.80 -15.61
C PRO A 56 -25.93 3.68 -16.86
N ALA A 57 -26.99 3.58 -17.66
CA ALA A 57 -27.10 4.25 -18.97
C ALA A 57 -26.87 5.77 -18.91
N PHE A 58 -27.22 6.43 -17.81
CA PHE A 58 -26.95 7.86 -17.60
C PHE A 58 -25.45 8.18 -17.64
N PHE A 59 -24.62 7.41 -16.92
CA PHE A 59 -23.17 7.62 -16.90
C PHE A 59 -22.52 7.24 -18.24
N GLN A 60 -23.05 6.22 -18.93
CA GLN A 60 -22.61 5.88 -20.28
C GLN A 60 -22.86 7.03 -21.29
N LYS A 61 -24.02 7.67 -21.22
CA LYS A 61 -24.40 8.78 -22.12
C LYS A 61 -23.45 9.98 -22.01
N ILE A 62 -22.97 10.28 -20.80
CA ILE A 62 -21.99 11.35 -20.58
C ILE A 62 -20.54 10.88 -20.79
N LYS A 63 -20.35 9.65 -21.30
CA LYS A 63 -19.04 9.04 -21.55
C LYS A 63 -18.12 9.03 -20.33
N MET A 64 -18.69 8.82 -19.14
CA MET A 64 -17.92 8.68 -17.90
C MET A 64 -17.01 7.45 -18.01
N PRO A 65 -15.67 7.53 -17.88
CA PRO A 65 -14.78 6.37 -17.86
C PRO A 65 -15.23 5.31 -16.85
N SER A 66 -14.87 4.04 -17.05
CA SER A 66 -15.12 3.02 -16.02
C SER A 66 -14.40 3.43 -14.73
N PHE A 67 -14.97 3.08 -13.57
CA PHE A 67 -14.37 3.47 -12.29
C PHE A 67 -14.67 2.46 -11.19
N TRP A 68 -13.73 2.34 -10.27
CA TRP A 68 -13.86 1.58 -9.04
C TRP A 68 -14.59 2.39 -7.98
N MET A 69 -15.43 1.73 -7.18
CA MET A 69 -16.05 2.30 -5.99
C MET A 69 -15.61 1.54 -4.76
N SER A 70 -15.32 2.28 -3.70
CA SER A 70 -15.06 1.74 -2.37
C SER A 70 -16.29 1.95 -1.47
N TYR A 71 -16.72 0.89 -0.79
CA TYR A 71 -17.88 0.92 0.10
C TYR A 71 -17.45 1.00 1.55
N ILE A 72 -17.95 2.02 2.25
CA ILE A 72 -17.67 2.30 3.66
C ILE A 72 -18.93 2.01 4.46
N ALA A 73 -18.84 1.12 5.44
CA ALA A 73 -19.93 0.79 6.34
C ALA A 73 -20.34 1.98 7.19
N VAL A 74 -21.64 2.23 7.29
CA VAL A 74 -22.22 3.24 8.16
C VAL A 74 -23.41 2.67 8.91
N ASP A 75 -23.68 3.22 10.09
CA ASP A 75 -24.81 2.81 10.92
C ASP A 75 -26.15 3.23 10.29
N ASN A 76 -26.17 4.37 9.58
CA ASN A 76 -27.34 4.92 8.92
C ASN A 76 -26.92 5.74 7.68
N VAL A 77 -27.24 5.25 6.49
CA VAL A 77 -26.91 5.91 5.21
C VAL A 77 -27.64 7.24 5.05
N ASP A 78 -28.89 7.35 5.51
CA ASP A 78 -29.69 8.55 5.37
C ASP A 78 -29.13 9.72 6.19
N GLU A 79 -28.74 9.45 7.43
CA GLU A 79 -28.11 10.41 8.33
C GLU A 79 -26.73 10.83 7.82
N VAL A 80 -25.88 9.88 7.41
CA VAL A 80 -24.54 10.19 6.89
C VAL A 80 -24.64 11.01 5.60
N ALA A 81 -25.55 10.66 4.68
CA ALA A 81 -25.74 11.43 3.45
C ALA A 81 -26.23 12.87 3.72
N ALA A 82 -27.13 13.06 4.70
CA ALA A 82 -27.57 14.39 5.10
C ALA A 82 -26.42 15.21 5.71
N LYS A 83 -25.63 14.59 6.60
CA LYS A 83 -24.45 15.21 7.21
C LYS A 83 -23.38 15.56 6.17
N ALA A 84 -23.13 14.66 5.22
CA ALA A 84 -22.18 14.88 4.13
C ALA A 84 -22.57 16.11 3.30
N LYS A 85 -23.85 16.23 2.95
CA LYS A 85 -24.38 17.39 2.23
C LYS A 85 -24.20 18.70 3.02
N HIS A 86 -24.41 18.68 4.33
CA HIS A 86 -24.18 19.84 5.19
C HIS A 86 -22.70 20.26 5.22
N LEU A 87 -21.78 19.30 5.11
CA LEU A 87 -20.33 19.51 5.09
C LEU A 87 -19.78 19.77 3.67
N GLY A 88 -20.63 20.07 2.68
CA GLY A 88 -20.21 20.49 1.34
C GLY A 88 -20.02 19.38 0.31
N ALA A 89 -20.37 18.13 0.64
CA ALA A 89 -20.35 17.04 -0.33
C ALA A 89 -21.55 17.08 -1.30
N LYS A 90 -21.38 16.39 -2.42
CA LYS A 90 -22.46 16.12 -3.38
C LYS A 90 -22.91 14.68 -3.28
N VAL A 91 -24.19 14.46 -2.96
CA VAL A 91 -24.81 13.14 -3.00
C VAL A 91 -25.31 12.88 -4.42
N GLU A 92 -24.66 11.96 -5.13
CA GLU A 92 -24.94 11.66 -6.55
C GLU A 92 -26.11 10.66 -6.69
N LEU A 93 -26.18 9.68 -5.79
CA LEU A 93 -27.19 8.63 -5.81
C LEU A 93 -27.50 8.18 -4.38
N LYS A 94 -28.75 7.80 -4.14
CA LYS A 94 -29.17 7.02 -2.99
C LYS A 94 -30.07 5.89 -3.47
N GLU A 95 -29.84 4.69 -2.95
CA GLU A 95 -30.62 3.51 -3.32
C GLU A 95 -30.83 2.59 -2.12
N THR A 96 -31.91 1.84 -2.14
CA THR A 96 -32.21 0.81 -1.15
C THR A 96 -32.72 -0.43 -1.89
N ASN A 97 -32.09 -1.56 -1.62
CA ASN A 97 -32.45 -2.84 -2.19
C ASN A 97 -32.40 -3.95 -1.13
N ALA A 98 -32.54 -5.21 -1.55
CA ALA A 98 -32.58 -6.36 -0.64
C ALA A 98 -31.26 -6.61 0.11
N ILE A 99 -30.12 -6.13 -0.41
CA ILE A 99 -28.79 -6.33 0.18
C ILE A 99 -28.35 -5.14 1.05
N GLY A 100 -29.08 -4.02 1.07
CA GLY A 100 -28.82 -2.90 1.95
C GLY A 100 -29.21 -1.55 1.35
N LYS A 101 -28.78 -0.49 2.01
CA LYS A 101 -28.87 0.88 1.50
C LYS A 101 -27.50 1.37 1.08
N ILE A 102 -27.46 2.16 0.02
CA ILE A 102 -26.25 2.82 -0.44
C ILE A 102 -26.47 4.31 -0.70
N ALA A 103 -25.40 5.09 -0.54
CA ALA A 103 -25.31 6.45 -1.05
C ALA A 103 -23.95 6.69 -1.71
N LEU A 104 -23.95 7.07 -2.99
CA LEU A 104 -22.75 7.51 -3.70
C LEU A 104 -22.54 8.99 -3.44
N ILE A 105 -21.39 9.35 -2.86
CA ILE A 105 -21.08 10.69 -2.38
C ILE A 105 -19.74 11.13 -2.99
N ARG A 106 -19.67 12.38 -3.44
CA ARG A 106 -18.41 13.08 -3.72
C ARG A 106 -18.08 14.00 -2.56
N ASP A 107 -16.88 13.87 -2.02
CA ASP A 107 -16.38 14.76 -0.98
C ASP A 107 -16.20 16.20 -1.50
N PRO A 108 -15.89 17.17 -0.62
CA PRO A 108 -15.70 18.58 -1.01
C PRO A 108 -14.62 18.83 -2.07
N LEU A 109 -13.67 17.92 -2.24
CA LEU A 109 -12.63 17.98 -3.27
C LEU A 109 -13.06 17.29 -4.58
N GLY A 110 -14.05 16.40 -4.51
CA GLY A 110 -14.65 15.71 -5.65
C GLY A 110 -14.39 14.21 -5.70
N ALA A 111 -13.64 13.65 -4.74
CA ALA A 111 -13.36 12.23 -4.67
C ALA A 111 -14.63 11.45 -4.30
N GLY A 112 -14.94 10.41 -5.09
CA GLY A 112 -16.16 9.61 -4.93
C GLY A 112 -15.96 8.39 -4.01
N PHE A 113 -16.91 8.14 -3.12
CA PHE A 113 -17.00 6.92 -2.31
C PHE A 113 -18.47 6.54 -2.08
N THR A 114 -18.73 5.30 -1.65
CA THR A 114 -20.08 4.81 -1.40
C THR A 114 -20.28 4.49 0.08
N CYS A 115 -21.27 5.08 0.73
CA CYS A 115 -21.73 4.64 2.05
C CYS A 115 -22.62 3.42 1.90
N TYR A 116 -22.51 2.46 2.81
CA TYR A 116 -23.31 1.23 2.82
C TYR A 116 -23.85 0.90 4.22
N GLU A 117 -25.15 0.59 4.30
CA GLU A 117 -25.86 0.11 5.49
C GLU A 117 -26.47 -1.26 5.17
N GLY A 118 -25.98 -2.32 5.80
CA GLY A 118 -26.45 -3.68 5.60
C GLY A 118 -25.55 -4.76 6.20
N GLU A 119 -25.99 -6.01 6.12
CA GLU A 119 -25.23 -7.18 6.59
C GLU A 119 -24.33 -7.75 5.48
N GLN A 120 -23.21 -7.08 5.22
CA GLN A 120 -22.13 -7.61 4.39
C GLN A 120 -20.95 -7.96 5.30
N ALA A 121 -20.24 -9.06 5.09
CA ALA A 121 -18.94 -9.27 5.75
C ALA A 121 -17.84 -8.54 4.96
N SER A 122 -16.85 -7.94 5.64
CA SER A 122 -15.73 -7.32 4.94
C SER A 122 -15.05 -8.33 4.03
N ALA A 123 -14.91 -7.96 2.75
CA ALA A 123 -14.30 -8.79 1.73
C ALA A 123 -12.82 -8.47 1.51
N CYS A 124 -12.17 -7.85 2.50
CA CYS A 124 -10.74 -7.55 2.46
C CYS A 124 -9.93 -8.84 2.71
N GLY A 125 -8.84 -9.02 1.95
CA GLY A 125 -7.97 -10.18 2.01
C GLY A 125 -6.51 -9.86 1.68
N VAL A 126 -5.62 -10.82 1.92
CA VAL A 126 -4.17 -10.67 1.78
C VAL A 126 -3.55 -11.53 0.67
N ALA A 127 -4.31 -12.48 0.12
CA ALA A 127 -3.84 -13.36 -0.95
C ALA A 127 -3.93 -12.69 -2.33
N ALA A 128 -3.16 -13.21 -3.30
CA ALA A 128 -3.18 -12.71 -4.66
C ALA A 128 -4.61 -12.73 -5.27
N GLY A 129 -4.93 -11.65 -5.98
CA GLY A 129 -6.23 -11.34 -6.57
C GLY A 129 -7.29 -10.88 -5.55
N GLN A 130 -6.98 -10.77 -4.26
CA GLN A 130 -7.92 -10.22 -3.29
C GLN A 130 -7.78 -8.71 -3.18
N TRP A 131 -8.92 -8.04 -2.95
CA TRP A 131 -8.94 -6.63 -2.54
C TRP A 131 -8.37 -6.54 -1.12
N SER A 132 -7.46 -5.58 -0.90
CA SER A 132 -6.71 -5.45 0.36
C SER A 132 -6.84 -4.08 1.03
N GLY A 133 -7.66 -3.20 0.47
CA GLY A 133 -7.91 -1.87 1.01
C GLY A 133 -8.06 -0.82 -0.07
N SER A 134 -8.27 0.41 0.40
CA SER A 134 -8.43 1.59 -0.46
C SER A 134 -7.55 2.72 0.05
N GLU A 135 -7.06 3.53 -0.90
CA GLU A 135 -6.21 4.70 -0.63
C GLU A 135 -6.85 5.93 -1.27
N LEU A 136 -6.80 7.07 -0.58
CA LEU A 136 -7.34 8.33 -1.08
C LEU A 136 -6.21 9.21 -1.56
N TYR A 137 -6.28 9.68 -2.80
CA TYR A 137 -5.36 10.66 -3.36
C TYR A 137 -6.05 12.01 -3.45
N ILE A 138 -5.52 12.99 -2.72
CA ILE A 138 -6.08 14.34 -2.64
C ILE A 138 -5.03 15.43 -2.78
N SER A 139 -5.46 16.65 -3.11
CA SER A 139 -4.58 17.83 -3.19
C SER A 139 -4.40 18.58 -1.88
N ASP A 140 -5.33 18.44 -0.93
CA ASP A 140 -5.36 19.27 0.29
C ASP A 140 -6.21 18.61 1.39
N ILE A 141 -5.56 17.93 2.33
CA ILE A 141 -6.19 17.23 3.46
C ILE A 141 -7.02 18.17 4.32
N THR A 142 -6.64 19.44 4.43
CA THR A 142 -7.30 20.38 5.35
C THR A 142 -8.76 20.64 4.97
N LYS A 143 -9.11 20.45 3.68
CA LYS A 143 -10.48 20.60 3.16
C LYS A 143 -11.38 19.40 3.46
N VAL A 144 -10.81 18.23 3.70
CA VAL A 144 -11.59 16.98 3.83
C VAL A 144 -11.36 16.23 5.14
N GLN A 145 -10.35 16.60 5.94
CA GLN A 145 -10.05 15.93 7.21
C GLN A 145 -11.24 15.99 8.17
N HIS A 146 -11.77 17.19 8.42
CA HIS A 146 -12.96 17.37 9.27
C HIS A 146 -14.17 16.64 8.67
N PHE A 147 -14.34 16.69 7.34
CA PHE A 147 -15.41 15.99 6.64
C PHE A 147 -15.40 14.48 6.95
N TYR A 148 -14.28 13.80 6.70
CA TYR A 148 -14.18 12.35 6.91
C TYR A 148 -14.24 11.97 8.39
N SER A 149 -13.60 12.76 9.27
CA SER A 149 -13.65 12.53 10.73
C SER A 149 -15.08 12.59 11.26
N GLU A 150 -15.85 13.58 10.81
CA GLU A 150 -17.24 13.77 11.21
C GLU A 150 -18.18 12.69 10.65
N LEU A 151 -17.97 12.24 9.41
CA LEU A 151 -18.84 11.22 8.82
C LEU A 151 -18.57 9.83 9.37
N PHE A 152 -17.30 9.45 9.51
CA PHE A 152 -16.91 8.06 9.75
C PHE A 152 -16.28 7.81 11.11
N ARG A 153 -16.15 8.85 11.95
CA ARG A 153 -15.41 8.80 13.21
C ARG A 153 -13.98 8.30 13.00
N TRP A 154 -13.37 8.74 11.90
CA TRP A 154 -12.00 8.42 11.57
C TRP A 154 -11.04 9.26 12.39
N ASP A 155 -10.01 8.61 12.91
CA ASP A 155 -8.81 9.24 13.42
C ASP A 155 -7.80 9.32 12.28
N ILE A 156 -7.46 10.55 11.87
CA ILE A 156 -6.58 10.83 10.73
C ILE A 156 -5.31 11.46 11.28
N GLN A 157 -4.20 10.71 11.20
CA GLN A 157 -2.91 11.12 11.74
C GLN A 157 -1.84 11.09 10.66
N ARG A 158 -1.04 12.17 10.57
CA ARG A 158 0.11 12.22 9.66
C ARG A 158 1.13 11.13 10.03
N ILE A 159 1.67 10.47 9.02
CA ILE A 159 2.69 9.44 9.19
C ILE A 159 4.06 10.13 9.18
N ASP A 160 4.68 10.23 10.35
CA ASP A 160 6.02 10.82 10.54
C ASP A 160 6.20 12.16 9.79
N GLU A 161 7.28 12.30 9.02
CA GLU A 161 7.59 13.47 8.17
C GLU A 161 7.07 13.33 6.72
N SER A 162 6.15 12.39 6.46
CA SER A 162 5.59 12.18 5.12
C SER A 162 4.36 13.06 4.84
N GLU A 163 4.01 13.17 3.56
CA GLU A 163 2.73 13.76 3.11
C GLU A 163 1.56 12.76 3.19
N ASP A 164 1.79 11.58 3.78
CA ASP A 164 0.78 10.55 3.94
C ASP A 164 0.15 10.59 5.33
N PHE A 165 -1.13 10.22 5.38
CA PHE A 165 -1.93 10.16 6.60
C PHE A 165 -2.47 8.76 6.79
N SER A 166 -2.29 8.22 7.99
CA SER A 166 -2.93 6.99 8.44
C SER A 166 -4.36 7.28 8.87
N VAL A 167 -5.28 6.40 8.47
CA VAL A 167 -6.70 6.52 8.83
C VAL A 167 -7.10 5.30 9.63
N CYS A 168 -7.55 5.54 10.86
CA CYS A 168 -8.06 4.52 11.76
C CYS A 168 -9.56 4.73 12.01
N ASN A 169 -10.33 3.65 12.09
CA ASN A 169 -11.74 3.74 12.51
C ASN A 169 -11.85 3.89 14.03
N SER A 170 -13.08 4.10 14.52
CA SER A 170 -13.37 4.24 15.96
C SER A 170 -12.95 3.06 16.85
N SER A 171 -12.69 1.89 16.27
CA SER A 171 -12.15 0.70 16.94
C SER A 171 -10.62 0.63 16.95
N GLY A 172 -9.92 1.66 16.46
CA GLY A 172 -8.46 1.72 16.40
C GLY A 172 -7.84 0.88 15.28
N VAL A 173 -8.66 0.33 14.37
CA VAL A 173 -8.17 -0.45 13.23
C VAL A 173 -7.85 0.49 12.09
N ARG A 174 -6.66 0.37 11.50
CA ARG A 174 -6.29 1.11 10.29
C ARG A 174 -7.11 0.63 9.10
N VAL A 175 -7.80 1.55 8.43
CA VAL A 175 -8.74 1.26 7.34
C VAL A 175 -8.30 1.82 5.98
N ALA A 176 -7.46 2.85 5.95
CA ALA A 176 -6.97 3.46 4.72
C ALA A 176 -5.66 4.24 4.94
N THR A 177 -5.10 4.71 3.83
CA THR A 177 -4.09 5.78 3.78
C THR A 177 -4.64 6.92 2.94
N ILE A 178 -4.37 8.16 3.34
CA ILE A 178 -4.62 9.33 2.50
C ILE A 178 -3.26 9.87 2.06
N HIS A 179 -3.10 10.10 0.77
CA HIS A 179 -1.93 10.69 0.16
C HIS A 179 -2.27 12.12 -0.24
N GLU A 180 -1.63 13.09 0.41
CA GLU A 180 -1.62 14.47 -0.08
C GLU A 180 -0.52 14.58 -1.15
N ALA A 181 -0.94 14.75 -2.40
CA ALA A 181 -0.03 14.74 -3.54
C ALA A 181 -0.35 15.88 -4.51
N ASP A 182 0.70 16.41 -5.14
CA ASP A 182 0.54 17.44 -6.15
C ASP A 182 -0.10 16.89 -7.45
N THR A 183 -0.56 17.81 -8.29
CA THR A 183 -1.18 17.48 -9.59
C THR A 183 -0.23 16.71 -10.50
N ALA A 184 1.09 16.91 -10.37
CA ALA A 184 2.08 16.20 -11.17
C ALA A 184 2.12 14.69 -10.83
N SER A 185 1.84 14.35 -9.57
CA SER A 185 1.95 12.98 -9.05
C SER A 185 0.64 12.20 -9.14
N LYS A 186 -0.50 12.81 -8.76
CA LYS A 186 -1.81 12.13 -8.78
C LYS A 186 -2.65 12.40 -10.03
N GLY A 187 -2.24 13.37 -10.85
CA GLY A 187 -3.05 13.93 -11.93
C GLY A 187 -4.01 15.04 -11.45
N ASP A 188 -4.92 15.43 -12.33
CA ASP A 188 -5.90 16.51 -12.12
C ASP A 188 -7.14 16.09 -11.31
N LYS A 189 -7.19 14.84 -10.85
CA LYS A 189 -8.34 14.25 -10.17
C LYS A 189 -8.08 14.00 -8.70
N GLU A 190 -9.18 13.92 -7.96
CA GLU A 190 -9.27 13.51 -6.56
C GLU A 190 -10.01 12.19 -6.53
N TYR A 191 -9.44 11.13 -5.96
CA TYR A 191 -10.01 9.79 -6.10
C TYR A 191 -9.62 8.81 -5.01
N TRP A 192 -10.52 7.86 -4.75
CA TRP A 192 -10.24 6.64 -4.04
C TRP A 192 -9.72 5.59 -5.01
N ALA A 193 -8.51 5.09 -4.78
CA ALA A 193 -7.93 3.96 -5.48
C ALA A 193 -8.15 2.67 -4.68
N VAL A 194 -8.49 1.60 -5.38
CA VAL A 194 -8.63 0.27 -4.78
C VAL A 194 -7.35 -0.53 -4.98
N ILE A 195 -6.97 -1.31 -3.98
CA ILE A 195 -5.72 -2.07 -3.99
C ILE A 195 -6.01 -3.56 -4.05
N PHE A 196 -5.49 -4.22 -5.07
CA PHE A 196 -5.49 -5.68 -5.17
C PHE A 196 -4.09 -6.23 -4.93
N ARG A 197 -4.01 -7.44 -4.36
CA ARG A 197 -2.73 -8.10 -4.14
C ARG A 197 -2.31 -8.93 -5.34
N VAL A 198 -1.02 -8.97 -5.65
CA VAL A 198 -0.44 -9.86 -6.67
C VAL A 198 0.87 -10.45 -6.21
N ASN A 199 1.18 -11.67 -6.62
CA ASN A 199 2.43 -12.34 -6.21
C ASN A 199 3.68 -11.66 -6.81
N ASP A 200 3.58 -11.22 -8.06
CA ASP A 200 4.69 -10.66 -8.84
C ASP A 200 4.21 -9.46 -9.69
N LEU A 201 4.83 -8.30 -9.47
CA LEU A 201 4.46 -7.05 -10.13
C LEU A 201 4.82 -7.07 -11.63
N ASN A 202 5.96 -7.64 -12.03
CA ASN A 202 6.38 -7.65 -13.44
C ASN A 202 5.46 -8.51 -14.31
N THR A 203 5.04 -9.66 -13.79
CA THR A 203 4.06 -10.54 -14.41
C THR A 203 2.72 -9.83 -14.53
N ALA A 204 2.29 -9.14 -13.46
CA ALA A 204 1.04 -8.38 -13.47
C ALA A 204 1.08 -7.22 -14.48
N ALA A 205 2.16 -6.44 -14.53
CA ALA A 205 2.36 -5.36 -15.51
C ALA A 205 2.25 -5.89 -16.95
N THR A 206 2.92 -7.02 -17.24
CA THR A 206 2.84 -7.68 -18.55
C THR A 206 1.41 -8.12 -18.86
N ALA A 207 0.68 -8.65 -17.88
CA ALA A 207 -0.71 -9.07 -18.04
C ALA A 207 -1.64 -7.88 -18.31
N ILE A 208 -1.45 -6.75 -17.63
CA ILE A 208 -2.19 -5.50 -17.85
C ILE A 208 -2.03 -5.05 -19.30
N THR A 209 -0.78 -4.87 -19.77
CA THR A 209 -0.52 -4.43 -21.15
C THR A 209 -1.10 -5.38 -22.18
N ARG A 210 -0.98 -6.70 -21.97
CA ARG A 210 -1.55 -7.71 -22.89
C ARG A 210 -3.08 -7.77 -22.87
N ALA A 211 -3.70 -7.36 -21.78
CA ALA A 211 -5.14 -7.27 -21.66
C ALA A 211 -5.71 -5.96 -22.22
N GLY A 212 -4.85 -5.02 -22.63
CA GLY A 212 -5.23 -3.73 -23.22
C GLY A 212 -5.33 -2.59 -22.21
N GLY A 213 -4.90 -2.81 -20.96
CA GLY A 213 -4.77 -1.75 -19.96
C GLY A 213 -3.44 -1.01 -20.06
N GLU A 214 -3.31 0.03 -19.25
CA GLU A 214 -2.17 0.94 -19.25
C GLU A 214 -1.51 0.97 -17.87
N VAL A 215 -0.21 0.72 -17.81
CA VAL A 215 0.59 0.88 -16.59
C VAL A 215 1.09 2.33 -16.54
N LEU A 216 0.69 3.07 -15.51
CA LEU A 216 1.05 4.48 -15.34
C LEU A 216 2.31 4.65 -14.49
N THR A 217 2.33 3.95 -13.35
CA THR A 217 3.41 4.00 -12.37
C THR A 217 3.76 2.60 -11.93
N GLN A 218 5.05 2.36 -11.72
CA GLN A 218 5.54 1.10 -11.17
C GLN A 218 6.78 1.37 -10.34
N ASP A 219 6.79 0.87 -9.11
CA ASP A 219 7.95 0.82 -8.24
C ASP A 219 8.20 -0.61 -7.73
N ALA A 220 9.05 -0.77 -6.72
CA ALA A 220 9.38 -2.07 -6.15
C ALA A 220 8.23 -2.74 -5.37
N HIS A 221 7.21 -1.97 -4.99
CA HIS A 221 6.14 -2.34 -4.06
C HIS A 221 4.76 -2.38 -4.72
N GLN A 222 4.52 -1.53 -5.72
CA GLN A 222 3.21 -1.40 -6.36
C GLN A 222 3.23 -0.96 -7.83
N ILE A 223 2.08 -1.13 -8.49
CA ILE A 223 1.75 -0.65 -9.82
C ILE A 223 0.45 0.14 -9.74
N GLY A 224 0.43 1.35 -10.30
CA GLY A 224 -0.80 2.07 -10.62
C GLY A 224 -1.14 1.89 -12.10
N ALA A 225 -2.36 1.48 -12.41
CA ALA A 225 -2.76 1.17 -13.78
C ALA A 225 -4.23 1.49 -14.07
N TYR A 226 -4.54 1.70 -15.35
CA TYR A 226 -5.90 1.71 -15.88
C TYR A 226 -6.24 0.35 -16.50
N ASP A 227 -7.48 -0.08 -16.37
CA ASP A 227 -8.02 -1.16 -17.20
C ASP A 227 -8.26 -0.71 -18.65
N ASP A 228 -8.70 -1.62 -19.51
CA ASP A 228 -8.95 -1.36 -20.93
C ASP A 228 -10.16 -0.43 -21.19
N GLN A 229 -10.78 0.09 -20.12
CA GLN A 229 -11.95 0.95 -20.13
C GLN A 229 -11.82 2.18 -19.22
N GLY A 230 -10.61 2.44 -18.70
CA GLY A 230 -10.25 3.65 -17.96
C GLY A 230 -10.46 3.59 -16.43
N ALA A 231 -10.75 2.43 -15.84
CA ALA A 231 -10.85 2.31 -14.39
C ALA A 231 -9.46 2.20 -13.76
N TYR A 232 -9.12 3.13 -12.86
CA TYR A 232 -7.85 3.14 -12.14
C TYR A 232 -7.85 2.17 -10.96
N PHE A 233 -6.79 1.40 -10.80
CA PHE A 233 -6.56 0.53 -9.65
C PHE A 233 -5.07 0.40 -9.34
N ILE A 234 -4.77 -0.05 -8.13
CA ILE A 234 -3.42 -0.32 -7.66
C ILE A 234 -3.24 -1.82 -7.48
N LEU A 235 -2.12 -2.34 -7.98
CA LEU A 235 -1.64 -3.68 -7.63
C LEU A 235 -0.48 -3.55 -6.67
N ARG A 236 -0.63 -4.15 -5.49
CA ARG A 236 0.45 -4.21 -4.49
C ARG A 236 0.95 -5.63 -4.39
N ARG A 237 2.25 -5.80 -4.18
CA ARG A 237 2.79 -7.14 -3.94
C ARG A 237 2.08 -7.76 -2.73
N SER A 238 1.59 -8.99 -2.86
CA SER A 238 1.25 -9.79 -1.68
C SER A 238 2.55 -10.01 -0.94
N GLU A 239 2.65 -9.47 0.27
CA GLU A 239 3.62 -10.02 1.20
C GLU A 239 3.25 -11.50 1.32
N ALA A 240 4.23 -12.40 1.11
CA ALA A 240 4.01 -13.81 1.43
C ALA A 240 3.36 -13.81 2.80
N PRO A 241 2.24 -14.55 3.01
CA PRO A 241 1.41 -14.38 4.19
C PRO A 241 2.36 -14.29 5.36
N HIS A 242 2.35 -13.13 6.03
CA HIS A 242 2.82 -13.12 7.38
C HIS A 242 2.02 -14.25 8.02
N ARG A 243 2.67 -15.39 8.24
CA ARG A 243 2.36 -16.17 9.41
C ARG A 243 2.38 -15.08 10.49
N GLU A 244 1.20 -14.72 11.00
CA GLU A 244 1.11 -14.55 12.44
C GLU A 244 1.97 -15.69 12.98
N PRO A 245 3.09 -15.41 13.67
CA PRO A 245 3.84 -16.49 14.27
C PRO A 245 2.82 -17.14 15.21
N ALA A 246 2.30 -18.28 14.80
CA ALA A 246 1.28 -19.02 15.51
C ALA A 246 1.90 -19.45 16.82
N LEU A 247 1.89 -18.60 17.85
CA LEU A 247 2.70 -18.71 19.07
C LEU A 247 3.84 -19.69 18.86
N ALA A 248 4.71 -19.35 17.88
CA ALA A 248 5.67 -20.32 17.41
C ALA A 248 6.60 -20.49 18.59
N ASN A 249 6.59 -21.69 19.18
CA ASN A 249 7.64 -22.16 20.07
C ASN A 249 8.95 -21.56 19.55
N PRO A 250 9.71 -20.82 20.39
CA PRO A 250 10.76 -19.93 19.93
C PRO A 250 11.76 -20.71 19.07
N THR A 251 11.57 -20.66 17.75
CA THR A 251 12.59 -21.11 16.82
C THR A 251 13.62 -20.00 16.84
N SER A 252 14.73 -20.31 17.51
CA SER A 252 15.89 -19.47 17.72
C SER A 252 16.09 -18.44 16.61
N SER A 253 16.13 -17.16 16.97
CA SER A 253 16.79 -16.15 16.14
C SER A 253 18.10 -16.74 15.63
N PRO A 254 18.45 -16.63 14.34
CA PRO A 254 19.74 -17.12 13.87
C PRO A 254 20.81 -16.53 14.79
N PHE A 255 21.56 -17.41 15.45
CA PHE A 255 22.53 -17.03 16.46
C PHE A 255 23.44 -15.96 15.85
N LYS A 256 23.39 -14.74 16.39
CA LYS A 256 24.11 -13.56 15.88
C LYS A 256 25.61 -13.65 16.23
N TRP A 257 26.25 -14.75 15.86
CA TRP A 257 27.63 -15.08 16.23
C TRP A 257 28.62 -13.99 15.81
N ARG A 258 28.37 -13.29 14.70
CA ARG A 258 29.19 -12.17 14.24
C ARG A 258 29.10 -10.97 15.18
N SER A 259 27.90 -10.63 15.65
CA SER A 259 27.69 -9.55 16.61
C SER A 259 28.29 -9.90 17.97
N ILE A 260 28.16 -11.16 18.40
CA ILE A 260 28.77 -11.65 19.64
C ILE A 260 30.30 -11.62 19.53
N LEU A 261 30.87 -12.10 18.42
CA LEU A 261 32.30 -12.08 18.16
C LEU A 261 32.85 -10.65 18.13
N GLY A 262 32.17 -9.74 17.43
CA GLY A 262 32.52 -8.32 17.41
C GLY A 262 32.51 -7.72 18.82
N LEU A 263 31.47 -8.00 19.61
CA LEU A 263 31.36 -7.52 20.99
C LEU A 263 32.50 -8.07 21.88
N VAL A 264 32.86 -9.35 21.73
CA VAL A 264 33.99 -9.96 22.46
C VAL A 264 35.31 -9.29 22.09
N ILE A 265 35.54 -9.00 20.80
CA ILE A 265 36.74 -8.28 20.35
C ILE A 265 36.78 -6.88 20.94
N VAL A 266 35.66 -6.15 20.97
CA VAL A 266 35.57 -4.82 21.61
C VAL A 266 35.92 -4.89 23.10
N TYR A 267 35.29 -5.80 23.84
CA TYR A 267 35.58 -5.95 25.28
C TYR A 267 37.04 -6.33 25.54
N ALA A 268 37.59 -7.26 24.76
CA ALA A 268 38.98 -7.65 24.90
C ALA A 268 39.95 -6.50 24.55
N ALA A 269 39.66 -5.72 23.50
CA ALA A 269 40.46 -4.56 23.12
C ALA A 269 40.48 -3.49 24.22
N VAL A 270 39.33 -3.23 24.85
CA VAL A 270 39.22 -2.27 25.97
C VAL A 270 39.95 -2.76 27.22
N LEU A 271 39.83 -4.05 27.56
CA LEU A 271 40.44 -4.61 28.78
C LEU A 271 41.96 -4.79 28.69
N THR A 272 42.48 -5.05 27.49
CA THR A 272 43.91 -5.32 27.26
C THR A 272 44.67 -4.13 26.69
N GLU A 273 43.97 -3.02 26.44
CA GLU A 273 44.50 -1.83 25.75
C GLU A 273 45.20 -2.18 24.41
N ALA A 274 44.77 -3.28 23.78
CA ALA A 274 45.41 -3.84 22.59
C ALA A 274 44.84 -3.21 21.31
N ASN A 275 45.47 -2.12 20.86
CA ASN A 275 45.04 -1.35 19.69
C ASN A 275 44.87 -2.18 18.40
N TRP A 276 45.69 -3.23 18.21
CA TRP A 276 45.63 -4.09 17.03
C TRP A 276 44.31 -4.87 16.89
N MET A 277 43.60 -5.09 17.99
CA MET A 277 42.31 -5.78 17.98
C MET A 277 41.23 -4.92 17.29
N TRP A 278 41.35 -3.59 17.37
CA TRP A 278 40.49 -2.68 16.60
C TRP A 278 40.75 -2.82 15.10
N GLY A 279 42.00 -3.02 14.68
CA GLY A 279 42.35 -3.28 13.27
C GLY A 279 41.68 -4.53 12.71
N LEU A 280 41.59 -5.61 13.49
CA LEU A 280 40.83 -6.81 13.10
C LEU A 280 39.33 -6.56 12.99
N LEU A 281 38.76 -5.75 13.89
CA LEU A 281 37.35 -5.40 13.87
C LEU A 281 36.99 -4.58 12.63
N PHE A 282 37.80 -3.59 12.28
CA PHE A 282 37.64 -2.84 11.03
C PHE A 282 37.80 -3.72 9.80
N LEU A 283 38.71 -4.70 9.80
CA LEU A 283 38.87 -5.63 8.69
C LEU A 283 37.62 -6.50 8.48
N ILE A 284 37.01 -6.99 9.57
CA ILE A 284 35.74 -7.73 9.55
C ILE A 284 34.61 -6.85 9.00
N TRP A 285 34.69 -5.53 9.20
CA TRP A 285 33.68 -4.55 8.78
C TRP A 285 33.83 -4.12 7.31
N VAL A 286 35.05 -3.87 6.83
CA VAL A 286 35.31 -3.38 5.45
C VAL A 286 35.02 -4.43 4.37
N LEU A 287 35.24 -5.72 4.66
CA LEU A 287 35.04 -6.79 3.68
C LEU A 287 33.56 -6.93 3.22
N PRO A 288 32.56 -6.92 4.12
CA PRO A 288 31.15 -6.81 3.76
C PRO A 288 30.79 -5.54 2.97
N ASP A 289 31.34 -4.39 3.36
CA ASP A 289 31.05 -3.11 2.71
C ASP A 289 31.51 -3.13 1.24
N LEU A 290 32.72 -3.65 0.98
CA LEU A 290 33.24 -3.85 -0.38
C LEU A 290 32.35 -4.78 -1.22
N LYS A 291 31.78 -5.83 -0.61
CA LYS A 291 30.90 -6.78 -1.29
C LYS A 291 29.51 -6.20 -1.56
N SER A 292 29.00 -5.39 -0.64
CA SER A 292 27.66 -4.81 -0.72
C SER A 292 27.62 -3.52 -1.54
N GLY A 293 28.75 -2.83 -1.71
CA GLY A 293 28.82 -1.54 -2.38
C GLY A 293 28.22 -0.39 -1.57
N THR A 294 27.95 -0.61 -0.28
CA THR A 294 27.45 0.40 0.66
C THR A 294 28.37 0.42 1.88
N THR A 295 28.77 1.60 2.33
CA THR A 295 29.52 1.80 3.58
C THR A 295 28.80 2.80 4.47
N TYR A 296 29.16 2.86 5.75
CA TYR A 296 28.56 3.76 6.72
C TYR A 296 29.63 4.65 7.33
N PHE A 297 29.35 5.94 7.43
CA PHE A 297 30.19 6.88 8.18
C PHE A 297 29.38 7.56 9.31
N LEU A 298 28.31 8.25 8.93
CA LEU A 298 27.21 8.66 9.82
C LEU A 298 25.89 8.20 9.19
N ASP A 299 25.75 8.46 7.89
CA ASP A 299 24.68 7.97 7.03
C ASP A 299 25.20 6.87 6.07
N PRO A 300 24.31 6.06 5.46
CA PRO A 300 24.68 5.10 4.42
C PRO A 300 25.17 5.80 3.15
N ILE A 301 26.34 5.38 2.66
CA ILE A 301 26.99 5.91 1.45
C ILE A 301 27.06 4.78 0.42
N GLY A 302 26.28 4.91 -0.66
CA GLY A 302 26.30 3.98 -1.80
C GLY A 302 27.39 4.32 -2.81
N ARG A 303 28.11 3.30 -3.30
CA ARG A 303 29.17 3.45 -4.31
C ARG A 303 28.65 3.98 -5.66
N ASP A 304 27.43 3.63 -6.00
CA ASP A 304 26.72 4.04 -7.22
C ASP A 304 26.33 5.52 -7.20
N LYS A 305 25.85 6.02 -6.05
CA LYS A 305 25.38 7.40 -5.89
C LYS A 305 26.52 8.39 -5.59
N HIS A 306 27.46 8.00 -4.72
CA HIS A 306 28.53 8.87 -4.23
C HIS A 306 29.90 8.16 -4.31
N PRO A 307 30.42 7.88 -5.52
CA PRO A 307 31.61 7.05 -5.71
C PRO A 307 32.87 7.60 -5.04
N PHE A 308 33.09 8.93 -5.11
CA PHE A 308 34.25 9.56 -4.46
C PHE A 308 34.20 9.41 -2.94
N LEU A 309 33.07 9.73 -2.33
CA LEU A 309 32.89 9.67 -0.88
C LEU A 309 32.97 8.23 -0.35
N TYR A 310 32.40 7.28 -1.10
CA TYR A 310 32.50 5.85 -0.81
C TYR A 310 33.97 5.40 -0.77
N TRP A 311 34.76 5.69 -1.81
CA TRP A 311 36.16 5.27 -1.87
C TRP A 311 37.06 6.00 -0.88
N ALA A 312 36.79 7.27 -0.59
CA ALA A 312 37.48 8.00 0.47
C ALA A 312 37.24 7.38 1.86
N THR A 313 35.99 6.97 2.12
CA THR A 313 35.59 6.31 3.38
C THR A 313 36.25 4.94 3.52
N ILE A 314 36.15 4.09 2.48
CA ILE A 314 36.82 2.78 2.45
C ILE A 314 38.34 2.94 2.60
N GLY A 315 38.95 3.92 1.91
CA GLY A 315 40.37 4.21 2.02
C GLY A 315 40.78 4.61 3.44
N THR A 316 39.94 5.39 4.13
CA THR A 316 40.14 5.75 5.54
C THR A 316 40.10 4.52 6.44
N TRP A 317 39.13 3.62 6.26
CA TRP A 317 39.07 2.37 7.02
C TRP A 317 40.27 1.47 6.77
N LEU A 318 40.72 1.33 5.52
CA LEU A 318 41.91 0.56 5.17
C LEU A 318 43.19 1.15 5.78
N LEU A 319 43.31 2.48 5.81
CA LEU A 319 44.43 3.17 6.45
C LEU A 319 44.42 2.95 7.97
N LEU A 320 43.26 3.00 8.61
CA LEU A 320 43.11 2.70 10.04
C LEU A 320 43.45 1.23 10.34
N ILE A 321 43.00 0.29 9.53
CA ILE A 321 43.36 -1.13 9.65
C ILE A 321 44.87 -1.30 9.60
N PHE A 322 45.52 -0.69 8.60
CA PHE A 322 46.97 -0.76 8.44
C PHE A 322 47.69 -0.18 9.66
N TYR A 323 47.32 1.03 10.07
CA TYR A 323 47.94 1.70 11.22
C TYR A 323 47.81 0.86 12.49
N LEU A 324 46.59 0.39 12.82
CA LEU A 324 46.32 -0.34 14.05
C LEU A 324 46.99 -1.72 14.09
N LEU A 325 47.14 -2.39 12.95
CA LEU A 325 47.81 -3.70 12.89
C LEU A 325 49.35 -3.60 12.87
N VAL A 326 49.89 -2.50 12.36
CA VAL A 326 51.33 -2.32 12.17
C VAL A 326 51.99 -1.56 13.33
N GLU A 327 51.28 -0.67 14.02
CA GLU A 327 51.78 0.07 15.19
C GLU A 327 52.49 -0.83 16.23
N PRO A 328 51.94 -1.99 16.66
CA PRO A 328 52.60 -2.85 17.62
C PRO A 328 53.80 -3.62 17.08
N LEU A 329 54.03 -3.64 15.76
CA LEU A 329 55.20 -4.28 15.13
C LEU A 329 56.39 -3.31 15.02
N LEU A 330 56.15 -2.02 15.21
CA LEU A 330 57.16 -0.95 15.10
C LEU A 330 57.68 -0.46 16.45
N ASN A 331 57.08 -0.90 17.55
CA ASN A 331 57.45 -0.60 18.95
C ASN A 331 57.91 -1.87 19.66
#